data_AF-A0AAD4U9A3-F1
#
_entry.id   AF-A0AAD4U9A3-F1
#
_cell.length_a   1.000
_cell.length_b   1.000
_cell.length_c   1.000
_cell.angle_alpha   90.00
_cell.angle_beta   90.00
_cell.angle_gamma   90.00
#
_symmetry.space_group_name_H-M   'P 1'
#
loop_
_entity.id
_entity.type
_entity.pdbx_description
1 polymer ?
#
loop_
_entity_poly.entity_id
_entity_poly.type
_entity_poly.pdbx_seq_one_letter_code
_entity_poly.pdbx_strand_id
1 'polypeptide(L)'
;MGCDAAGMVRRLQRRLALVDFEDSGGNTPLSEAAAGGQSLAIQLLAEQGASPNSKGAFGRTPLYRAAFGGHLEAVEVLLKLGADPRVYADDGSTPEQVASLDTVVSVLQSWDLSLTDAMLQNMEAERERRAQEAARHQEAEAQRCGRWEAGGLARGCSDRSPPLQHEPQSTAAGQGSAAMSPTERGAPLQAIKDAEEQVDRLQQEAQKAEEVLALARLELREQTQEAEEEVPGLKCQVSELHDVLMKDVGDRIRADGRSVVPAGQGWFGVLADGSDLEAAPRWPLVIDPSGQAATFLRYQDTNYVDAVNPDHLRPERIRLALLGALRFGKPLVFDLREVDLFPAVQQQLEAVQPGLAQELLGRGLLEQERYLSLLRPSDGPEYSPNQFQEARLQHFRLFFVTKVRWPPAEQLQVLLPVRVQLPGGGL
;
A
#
# COMPACT_ATOMS: atom_id res chain seq x y z
N MET A 1 3.78 -5.27 -17.06
CA MET A 1 2.89 -4.13 -16.82
C MET A 1 1.84 -4.12 -17.92
N GLY A 2 0.66 -4.70 -17.66
CA GLY A 2 -0.38 -4.89 -18.67
C GLY A 2 -1.09 -3.59 -19.04
N CYS A 3 -1.29 -3.40 -20.34
CA CYS A 3 -2.16 -2.41 -20.97
C CYS A 3 -3.63 -2.87 -20.96
N ASP A 4 -3.98 -3.80 -20.07
CA ASP A 4 -5.31 -4.39 -19.96
C ASP A 4 -6.29 -3.41 -19.31
N ALA A 5 -7.55 -3.44 -19.73
CA ALA A 5 -8.60 -2.59 -19.19
C ALA A 5 -8.73 -2.72 -17.67
N ALA A 6 -8.51 -3.93 -17.12
CA ALA A 6 -8.46 -4.19 -15.69
C ALA A 6 -7.25 -3.54 -14.99
N GLY A 7 -6.11 -3.44 -15.66
CA GLY A 7 -4.94 -2.69 -15.18
C GLY A 7 -5.17 -1.19 -15.20
N MET A 8 -5.87 -0.67 -16.20
CA MET A 8 -6.26 0.75 -16.28
C MET A 8 -7.29 1.13 -15.21
N VAL A 9 -8.33 0.31 -15.01
CA VAL A 9 -9.33 0.49 -13.94
C VAL A 9 -8.67 0.44 -12.57
N ARG A 10 -7.76 -0.50 -12.31
CA ARG A 10 -7.02 -0.55 -11.03
C ARG A 10 -6.13 0.67 -10.81
N ARG A 11 -5.49 1.20 -11.86
CA ARG A 11 -4.73 2.46 -11.79
C ARG A 11 -5.63 3.66 -11.54
N LEU A 12 -6.80 3.73 -12.19
CA LEU A 12 -7.79 4.79 -11.98
C LEU A 12 -8.39 4.70 -10.58
N GLN A 13 -8.74 3.52 -10.08
CA GLN A 13 -9.22 3.30 -8.72
C GLN A 13 -8.17 3.67 -7.67
N ARG A 14 -6.89 3.30 -7.88
CA ARG A 14 -5.80 3.75 -6.99
C ARG A 14 -5.58 5.26 -7.05
N ARG A 15 -5.78 5.88 -8.22
CA ARG A 15 -5.64 7.33 -8.38
C ARG A 15 -6.79 8.08 -7.72
N LEU A 16 -8.03 7.58 -7.84
CA LEU A 16 -9.22 8.09 -7.14
C LEU A 16 -9.11 7.91 -5.62
N ALA A 17 -8.62 6.75 -5.16
CA ALA A 17 -8.41 6.47 -3.73
C ALA A 17 -7.34 7.37 -3.07
N LEU A 18 -6.49 8.03 -3.86
CA LEU A 18 -5.49 9.00 -3.38
C LEU A 18 -6.07 10.40 -3.20
N VAL A 19 -7.17 10.73 -3.89
CA VAL A 19 -7.75 12.07 -3.93
C VAL A 19 -8.67 12.34 -2.73
N ASP A 20 -9.29 11.29 -2.20
CA ASP A 20 -10.13 11.35 -1.00
C ASP A 20 -9.39 10.85 0.28
N PHE A 21 -8.05 10.78 0.28
CA PHE A 21 -7.30 10.32 1.44
C PHE A 21 -7.39 11.34 2.59
N GLU A 22 -7.89 10.90 3.73
CA GLU A 22 -8.03 11.73 4.92
C GLU A 22 -6.71 11.83 5.70
N ASP A 23 -6.36 13.02 6.16
CA ASP A 23 -5.27 13.20 7.13
C ASP A 23 -5.64 12.62 8.51
N SER A 24 -4.73 12.67 9.48
CA SER A 24 -5.00 12.18 10.85
C SER A 24 -6.14 12.93 11.57
N GLY A 25 -6.59 14.05 11.02
CA GLY A 25 -7.73 14.83 11.49
C GLY A 25 -9.02 14.53 10.71
N GLY A 26 -9.01 13.67 9.71
CA GLY A 26 -10.16 13.40 8.85
C GLY A 26 -10.34 14.40 7.70
N ASN A 27 -9.38 15.31 7.44
CA ASN A 27 -9.52 16.30 6.36
C ASN A 27 -9.04 15.74 5.02
N THR A 28 -9.81 16.01 3.97
CA THR A 28 -9.43 15.67 2.59
C THR A 28 -8.48 16.71 1.98
N PRO A 29 -7.70 16.37 0.94
CA PRO A 29 -6.84 17.33 0.23
C PRO A 29 -7.63 18.51 -0.33
N LEU A 30 -8.88 18.27 -0.74
CA LEU A 30 -9.79 19.31 -1.20
C LEU A 30 -10.20 20.26 -0.06
N SER A 31 -10.43 19.74 1.15
CA SER A 31 -10.73 20.53 2.35
C SER A 31 -9.56 21.45 2.73
N GLU A 32 -8.32 20.94 2.67
CA GLU A 32 -7.12 21.74 2.96
C GLU A 32 -6.85 22.81 1.88
N ALA A 33 -7.02 22.47 0.60
CA ALA A 33 -6.93 23.44 -0.49
C ALA A 33 -7.96 24.57 -0.34
N ALA A 34 -9.18 24.25 0.10
CA ALA A 34 -10.23 25.21 0.39
C ALA A 34 -9.92 26.09 1.61
N ALA A 35 -9.35 25.52 2.67
CA ALA A 35 -8.90 26.27 3.85
C ALA A 35 -7.78 27.27 3.51
N GLY A 36 -6.91 26.93 2.55
CA GLY A 36 -5.85 27.82 2.05
C GLY A 36 -6.27 28.75 0.90
N GLY A 37 -7.52 28.71 0.44
CA GLY A 37 -8.02 29.55 -0.65
C GLY A 37 -7.44 29.26 -2.03
N GLN A 38 -6.91 28.05 -2.26
CA GLN A 38 -6.20 27.69 -3.48
C GLN A 38 -7.16 27.25 -4.59
N SER A 39 -7.80 28.22 -5.27
CA SER A 39 -8.81 28.00 -6.32
C SER A 39 -8.35 27.04 -7.44
N LEU A 40 -7.10 27.14 -7.88
CA LEU A 40 -6.54 26.26 -8.93
C LEU A 40 -6.32 24.81 -8.45
N ALA A 41 -5.92 24.63 -7.19
CA ALA A 41 -5.77 23.30 -6.60
C ALA A 41 -7.13 22.61 -6.43
N ILE A 42 -8.16 23.38 -6.05
CA ILE A 42 -9.54 22.89 -5.94
C ILE A 42 -10.06 22.36 -7.28
N GLN A 43 -9.86 23.10 -8.37
CA GLN A 43 -10.25 22.66 -9.72
C GLN A 43 -9.55 21.36 -10.11
N LEU A 44 -8.22 21.31 -9.93
CA LEU A 44 -7.43 20.14 -10.29
C LEU A 44 -7.85 18.89 -9.48
N LEU A 45 -8.13 19.05 -8.18
CA LEU A 45 -8.59 17.94 -7.34
C LEU A 45 -10.00 17.47 -7.73
N ALA A 46 -10.91 18.39 -8.06
CA ALA A 46 -12.25 18.03 -8.52
C ALA A 46 -12.22 17.32 -9.90
N GLU A 47 -11.34 17.73 -10.82
CA GLU A 47 -11.09 17.01 -12.09
C GLU A 47 -10.57 15.59 -11.87
N GLN A 48 -9.82 15.35 -10.79
CA GLN A 48 -9.37 14.01 -10.41
C GLN A 48 -10.44 13.20 -9.65
N GLY A 49 -11.62 13.76 -9.41
CA GLY A 49 -12.77 13.07 -8.82
C GLY A 49 -12.99 13.34 -7.33
N ALA A 50 -12.33 14.34 -6.73
CA ALA A 50 -12.57 14.73 -5.34
C ALA A 50 -14.04 15.13 -5.11
N SER A 51 -14.62 14.66 -4.01
CA SER A 51 -15.99 15.05 -3.65
C SER A 51 -16.05 16.46 -3.03
N PRO A 52 -16.73 17.45 -3.65
CA PRO A 52 -16.84 18.81 -3.10
C PRO A 52 -17.62 18.88 -1.78
N ASN A 53 -18.43 17.86 -1.49
CA ASN A 53 -19.22 17.72 -0.26
C ASN A 53 -18.60 16.76 0.75
N SER A 54 -17.30 16.44 0.64
CA SER A 54 -16.60 15.62 1.64
C SER A 54 -16.65 16.29 3.01
N LYS A 55 -16.99 15.54 4.06
CA LYS A 55 -16.95 16.05 5.42
C LYS A 55 -15.59 15.76 6.02
N GLY A 56 -14.85 16.82 6.34
CA GLY A 56 -13.56 16.73 7.01
C GLY A 56 -13.71 16.63 8.53
N ALA A 57 -12.66 17.04 9.25
CA ALA A 57 -12.69 17.17 10.71
C ALA A 57 -13.89 18.02 11.17
N PHE A 58 -14.60 17.57 12.20
CA PHE A 58 -15.77 18.24 12.78
C PHE A 58 -16.93 18.45 11.79
N GLY A 59 -17.07 17.55 10.80
CA GLY A 59 -18.15 17.61 9.81
C GLY A 59 -18.04 18.77 8.83
N ARG A 60 -16.90 19.48 8.81
CA ARG A 60 -16.70 20.70 8.01
C ARG A 60 -16.46 20.35 6.55
N THR A 61 -17.23 20.96 5.65
CA THR A 61 -17.05 20.81 4.21
C THR A 61 -15.93 21.73 3.68
N PRO A 62 -15.37 21.45 2.50
CA PRO A 62 -14.47 22.38 1.80
C PRO A 62 -15.09 23.79 1.68
N LEU A 63 -16.38 23.88 1.35
CA LEU A 63 -17.09 25.16 1.26
C LEU A 63 -17.14 25.91 2.60
N TYR A 64 -17.38 25.20 3.71
CA TYR A 64 -17.32 25.76 5.06
C TYR A 64 -15.94 26.36 5.35
N ARG A 65 -14.87 25.63 5.04
CA ARG A 65 -13.48 26.08 5.27
C ARG A 65 -13.12 27.31 4.43
N ALA A 66 -13.53 27.33 3.15
CA ALA A 66 -13.32 28.48 2.27
C ALA A 66 -14.09 29.72 2.74
N ALA A 67 -15.33 29.55 3.21
CA ALA A 67 -16.13 30.63 3.76
C ALA A 67 -15.54 31.19 5.06
N PHE A 68 -15.14 30.30 5.98
CA PHE A 68 -14.44 30.68 7.21
C PHE A 68 -13.14 31.44 6.93
N GLY A 69 -12.36 31.02 5.93
CA GLY A 69 -11.14 31.72 5.50
C GLY A 69 -11.38 33.03 4.73
N GLY A 70 -12.63 33.34 4.34
CA GLY A 70 -12.96 34.51 3.53
C GLY A 70 -12.47 34.42 2.08
N HIS A 71 -12.26 33.21 1.55
CA HIS A 71 -11.68 32.99 0.23
C HIS A 71 -12.75 32.99 -0.87
N LEU A 72 -13.13 34.19 -1.33
CA LEU A 72 -14.19 34.39 -2.33
C LEU A 72 -14.02 33.53 -3.59
N GLU A 73 -12.83 33.53 -4.20
CA GLU A 73 -12.57 32.75 -5.42
C GLU A 73 -12.71 31.24 -5.20
N ALA A 74 -12.29 30.74 -4.03
CA ALA A 74 -12.44 29.33 -3.68
C ALA A 74 -13.92 28.95 -3.47
N VAL A 75 -14.71 29.83 -2.85
CA VAL A 75 -16.15 29.65 -2.66
C VAL A 75 -16.87 29.56 -4.00
N GLU A 76 -16.61 30.49 -4.92
CA GLU A 76 -17.23 30.47 -6.26
C GLU A 76 -16.88 29.21 -7.05
N VAL A 77 -15.61 28.78 -6.99
CA VAL A 77 -15.16 27.56 -7.66
C VAL A 77 -15.84 26.33 -7.06
N LEU A 78 -15.92 26.22 -5.74
CA LEU A 78 -16.57 25.09 -5.06
C LEU A 78 -18.07 25.01 -5.40
N LEU A 79 -18.77 26.15 -5.42
CA LEU A 79 -20.18 26.21 -5.81
C LEU A 79 -20.39 25.76 -7.27
N LYS A 80 -19.53 26.20 -8.20
CA LYS A 80 -19.54 25.74 -9.60
C LYS A 80 -19.26 24.24 -9.76
N LEU A 81 -18.55 23.65 -8.79
CA LEU A 81 -18.23 22.21 -8.75
C LEU A 81 -19.32 21.39 -8.04
N GLY A 82 -20.39 22.00 -7.55
CA GLY A 82 -21.52 21.30 -6.91
C GLY A 82 -21.40 21.16 -5.39
N ALA A 83 -20.62 22.01 -4.73
CA ALA A 83 -20.64 22.12 -3.27
C ALA A 83 -21.99 22.65 -2.78
N ASP A 84 -22.59 22.00 -1.79
CA ASP A 84 -23.90 22.37 -1.25
C ASP A 84 -23.74 23.35 -0.07
N PRO A 85 -24.23 24.61 -0.19
CA PRO A 85 -24.17 25.61 0.87
C PRO A 85 -25.06 25.28 2.08
N ARG A 86 -25.98 24.31 1.97
CA ARG A 86 -26.88 23.90 3.06
C ARG A 86 -26.23 22.93 4.05
N VAL A 87 -25.06 22.40 3.74
CA VAL A 87 -24.39 21.40 4.60
C VAL A 87 -23.80 22.09 5.82
N TYR A 88 -24.33 21.76 6.99
CA TYR A 88 -23.84 22.22 8.28
C TYR A 88 -22.69 21.36 8.79
N ALA A 89 -21.77 22.00 9.51
CA ALA A 89 -20.72 21.32 10.27
C ALA A 89 -21.28 20.73 11.58
N ASP A 90 -20.48 19.96 12.31
CA ASP A 90 -20.91 19.32 13.57
C ASP A 90 -21.27 20.33 14.68
N ASP A 91 -20.79 21.57 14.56
CA ASP A 91 -21.15 22.70 15.42
C ASP A 91 -22.52 23.32 15.08
N GLY A 92 -23.23 22.77 14.08
CA GLY A 92 -24.53 23.24 13.62
C GLY A 92 -24.47 24.52 12.77
N SER A 93 -23.27 25.02 12.46
CA SER A 93 -23.09 26.25 11.69
C SER A 93 -23.08 25.96 10.19
N THR A 94 -23.72 26.83 9.43
CA THR A 94 -23.67 26.82 7.95
C THR A 94 -22.49 27.65 7.44
N PRO A 95 -21.97 27.37 6.23
CA PRO A 95 -20.90 28.17 5.60
C PRO A 95 -21.21 29.68 5.57
N GLU A 96 -22.49 30.04 5.44
CA GLU A 96 -22.95 31.44 5.47
C GLU A 96 -22.71 32.10 6.84
N GLN A 97 -23.03 31.41 7.93
CA GLN A 97 -22.94 31.96 9.29
C GLN A 97 -21.50 32.15 9.76
N VAL A 98 -20.56 31.39 9.20
CA VAL A 98 -19.14 31.42 9.59
C VAL A 98 -18.28 32.24 8.63
N ALA A 99 -18.89 32.81 7.60
CA ALA A 99 -18.18 33.55 6.57
C ALA A 99 -17.47 34.77 7.15
N SER A 100 -16.16 34.88 6.91
CA SER A 100 -15.35 36.01 7.42
C SER A 100 -15.63 37.32 6.67
N LEU A 101 -16.16 37.26 5.44
CA LEU A 101 -16.42 38.42 4.59
C LEU A 101 -17.89 38.51 4.18
N ASP A 102 -18.45 39.72 4.24
CA ASP A 102 -19.83 40.01 3.83
C ASP A 102 -20.07 39.73 2.33
N THR A 103 -19.03 39.84 1.51
CA THR A 103 -19.07 39.46 0.08
C THR A 103 -19.31 37.97 -0.12
N VAL A 104 -18.72 37.12 0.74
CA VAL A 104 -18.93 35.66 0.69
C VAL A 104 -20.35 35.32 1.13
N VAL A 105 -20.88 35.99 2.16
CA VAL A 105 -22.29 35.87 2.58
C VAL A 105 -23.22 36.21 1.43
N SER A 106 -22.99 37.33 0.75
CA SER A 106 -23.80 37.76 -0.40
C SER A 106 -23.78 36.74 -1.55
N VAL A 107 -22.62 36.15 -1.85
CA VAL A 107 -22.50 35.09 -2.87
C VAL A 107 -23.26 33.83 -2.47
N LEU A 108 -23.16 33.39 -1.21
CA LEU A 108 -23.88 32.21 -0.72
C LEU A 108 -25.40 32.43 -0.73
N GLN A 109 -25.87 33.62 -0.37
CA GLN A 109 -27.30 33.97 -0.36
C GLN A 109 -27.89 34.12 -1.77
N SER A 110 -27.11 34.66 -2.71
CA SER A 110 -27.54 34.86 -4.10
C SER A 110 -27.33 33.63 -4.99
N TRP A 111 -26.74 32.56 -4.46
CA TRP A 111 -26.49 31.34 -5.22
C TRP A 111 -27.79 30.61 -5.58
N ASP A 112 -27.87 30.19 -6.84
CA ASP A 112 -29.02 29.44 -7.34
C ASP A 112 -28.97 27.98 -6.87
N LEU A 113 -29.76 27.66 -5.84
CA LEU A 113 -29.87 26.31 -5.29
C LEU A 113 -30.40 25.29 -6.32
N SER A 114 -31.14 25.72 -7.34
CA SER A 114 -31.68 24.80 -8.35
C SER A 114 -30.58 24.19 -9.22
N LEU A 115 -29.49 24.94 -9.43
CA LEU A 115 -28.30 24.45 -10.12
C LEU A 115 -27.58 23.40 -9.28
N THR A 116 -27.45 23.64 -7.97
CA THR A 116 -26.85 22.68 -7.03
C THR A 116 -27.66 21.39 -6.93
N ASP A 117 -29.00 21.49 -6.86
CA ASP A 117 -29.89 20.33 -6.81
C ASP A 117 -29.80 19.49 -8.11
N ALA A 118 -29.73 20.15 -9.28
CA ALA A 118 -29.52 19.45 -10.56
C ALA A 118 -28.14 18.76 -10.64
N MET A 119 -27.09 19.40 -10.12
CA MET A 119 -25.75 18.80 -10.05
C MET A 119 -25.71 17.60 -9.09
N LEU A 120 -26.37 17.70 -7.93
CA LEU A 120 -26.49 16.60 -6.96
C LEU A 120 -27.22 15.40 -7.56
N GLN A 121 -28.36 15.63 -8.22
CA GLN A 121 -29.10 14.57 -8.92
C GLN A 121 -28.26 13.88 -9.99
N ASN A 122 -27.48 14.64 -10.77
CA ASN A 122 -26.58 14.08 -11.77
C ASN A 122 -25.42 13.28 -11.14
N MET A 123 -24.86 13.76 -10.03
CA MET A 123 -23.82 13.03 -9.28
C MET A 123 -24.34 11.74 -8.65
N GLU A 124 -25.56 11.76 -8.09
CA GLU A 124 -26.23 10.60 -7.51
C GLU A 124 -26.58 9.56 -8.60
N ALA A 125 -27.20 9.99 -9.70
CA ALA A 125 -27.50 9.12 -10.84
C ALA A 125 -26.24 8.47 -11.42
N GLU A 126 -25.13 9.21 -11.50
CA GLU A 126 -23.86 8.70 -11.98
C GLU A 126 -23.21 7.73 -10.98
N ARG A 127 -23.34 7.96 -9.67
CA ARG A 127 -22.92 7.01 -8.63
C ARG A 127 -23.72 5.71 -8.71
N GLU A 128 -25.04 5.79 -8.85
CA GLU A 128 -25.91 4.64 -9.03
C GLU A 128 -25.57 3.85 -10.30
N ARG A 129 -25.33 4.55 -11.42
CA ARG A 129 -24.89 3.93 -12.68
C ARG A 129 -23.59 3.15 -12.51
N ARG A 130 -22.58 3.74 -11.84
CA ARG A 130 -21.30 3.06 -11.55
C ARG A 130 -21.47 1.88 -10.61
N ALA A 131 -22.33 2.00 -9.59
CA ALA A 131 -22.63 0.89 -8.68
C ALA A 131 -23.32 -0.27 -9.41
N GLN A 132 -24.26 0.03 -10.31
CA GLN A 132 -24.92 -0.97 -11.16
C GLN A 132 -23.93 -1.66 -12.11
N GLU A 133 -23.02 -0.89 -12.74
CA GLU A 133 -21.98 -1.44 -13.61
C GLU A 133 -20.99 -2.34 -12.83
N ALA A 134 -20.61 -1.93 -11.61
CA ALA A 134 -19.76 -2.73 -10.73
C ALA A 134 -20.45 -4.01 -10.26
N ALA A 135 -21.73 -3.93 -9.87
CA ALA A 135 -22.52 -5.11 -9.49
C ALA A 135 -22.65 -6.09 -10.65
N ARG A 136 -22.95 -5.61 -11.87
CA ARG A 136 -22.97 -6.44 -13.09
C ARG A 136 -21.62 -7.09 -13.37
N HIS A 137 -20.52 -6.38 -13.16
CA HIS A 137 -19.17 -6.94 -13.31
C HIS A 137 -18.90 -8.03 -12.27
N GLN A 138 -19.26 -7.80 -11.00
CA GLN A 138 -19.11 -8.80 -9.94
C GLN A 138 -19.97 -10.05 -10.19
N GLU A 139 -21.22 -9.88 -10.64
CA GLU A 139 -22.09 -10.98 -11.04
C GLU A 139 -21.51 -11.76 -12.23
N ALA A 140 -20.98 -11.08 -13.25
CA ALA A 140 -20.33 -11.72 -14.38
C ALA A 140 -19.06 -12.51 -13.98
N GLU A 141 -18.29 -11.99 -13.02
CA GLU A 141 -17.13 -12.69 -12.45
C GLU A 141 -17.54 -13.89 -11.59
N ALA A 142 -18.59 -13.76 -10.78
CA ALA A 142 -19.15 -14.86 -9.98
C ALA A 142 -19.68 -15.98 -10.88
N GLN A 143 -20.41 -15.64 -11.96
CA GLN A 143 -20.86 -16.60 -12.97
C GLN A 143 -19.69 -17.25 -13.71
N ARG A 144 -18.58 -16.52 -13.91
CA ARG A 144 -17.36 -17.08 -14.51
C ARG A 144 -16.73 -18.09 -13.56
N CYS A 145 -16.56 -17.76 -12.28
CA CYS A 145 -16.02 -18.66 -11.25
C CYS A 145 -16.90 -19.91 -11.04
N GLY A 146 -18.23 -19.76 -10.94
CA GLY A 146 -19.14 -20.90 -10.83
C GLY A 146 -19.09 -21.85 -12.04
N ARG A 147 -18.74 -21.35 -13.23
CA ARG A 147 -18.52 -22.18 -14.43
C ARG A 147 -17.22 -23.01 -14.33
N TRP A 148 -16.21 -22.54 -13.61
CA TRP A 148 -14.99 -23.32 -13.32
C TRP A 148 -15.24 -24.42 -12.29
N GLU A 149 -16.09 -24.17 -11.29
CA GLU A 149 -16.50 -25.20 -10.32
C GLU A 149 -17.35 -26.30 -10.96
N ALA A 150 -18.31 -25.93 -11.82
CA ALA A 150 -19.08 -26.88 -12.62
C ALA A 150 -18.21 -27.66 -13.62
N GLY A 151 -17.19 -27.01 -14.19
CA GLY A 151 -16.22 -27.64 -15.12
C GLY A 151 -15.18 -28.54 -14.44
N GLY A 152 -14.91 -28.32 -13.15
CA GLY A 152 -14.03 -29.16 -12.32
C GLY A 152 -14.74 -30.43 -11.83
N LEU A 153 -16.03 -30.35 -11.51
CA LEU A 153 -16.83 -31.50 -11.09
C LEU A 153 -17.27 -32.41 -12.25
N ALA A 154 -17.30 -31.91 -13.49
CA ALA A 154 -17.66 -32.69 -14.68
C ALA A 154 -16.55 -33.66 -15.16
N ARG A 155 -15.32 -33.60 -14.61
CA ARG A 155 -14.22 -34.54 -14.95
C ARG A 155 -14.02 -35.67 -13.94
N GLY A 156 -14.77 -35.70 -12.84
CA GLY A 156 -14.67 -36.74 -11.80
C GLY A 156 -15.78 -37.80 -11.80
N CYS A 157 -16.90 -37.57 -12.49
CA CYS A 157 -18.03 -38.49 -12.48
C CYS A 157 -18.40 -38.95 -13.89
N SER A 158 -17.58 -39.84 -14.45
CA SER A 158 -17.99 -40.74 -15.52
C SER A 158 -17.73 -42.17 -15.07
N ASP A 159 -18.57 -42.66 -14.16
CA ASP A 159 -19.04 -44.04 -14.26
C ASP A 159 -20.23 -44.31 -13.32
N ARG A 160 -21.20 -45.06 -13.86
CA ARG A 160 -22.39 -45.69 -13.21
C ARG A 160 -23.73 -44.93 -13.13
N SER A 161 -24.49 -45.09 -14.23
CA SER A 161 -25.90 -45.57 -14.28
C SER A 161 -27.06 -44.55 -14.06
N PRO A 162 -28.33 -44.84 -14.49
CA PRO A 162 -29.02 -44.19 -15.63
C PRO A 162 -30.26 -43.34 -15.23
N PRO A 163 -30.97 -42.68 -16.18
CA PRO A 163 -31.88 -41.58 -15.87
C PRO A 163 -33.29 -42.05 -15.52
N LEU A 164 -33.92 -41.38 -14.54
CA LEU A 164 -35.37 -41.47 -14.33
C LEU A 164 -36.03 -40.20 -14.86
N GLN A 165 -36.77 -40.39 -15.94
CA GLN A 165 -37.75 -39.48 -16.50
C GLN A 165 -38.87 -39.25 -15.47
N HIS A 166 -39.34 -38.01 -15.27
CA HIS A 166 -40.75 -37.69 -15.07
C HIS A 166 -40.96 -36.16 -15.01
N GLU A 167 -41.51 -35.65 -16.10
CA GLU A 167 -42.47 -34.54 -16.18
C GLU A 167 -43.73 -35.18 -16.82
N PRO A 168 -44.98 -34.63 -16.79
CA PRO A 168 -45.41 -33.29 -16.36
C PRO A 168 -46.85 -33.19 -15.73
N GLN A 169 -47.29 -31.94 -15.51
CA GLN A 169 -48.66 -31.35 -15.56
C GLN A 169 -49.60 -31.38 -14.34
N SER A 170 -50.06 -30.19 -13.91
CA SER A 170 -51.49 -29.85 -13.96
C SER A 170 -51.77 -28.33 -14.03
N THR A 171 -52.69 -27.99 -14.93
CA THR A 171 -53.36 -26.73 -15.26
C THR A 171 -54.29 -26.20 -14.15
N ALA A 172 -54.45 -24.87 -14.06
CA ALA A 172 -55.77 -24.23 -14.05
C ALA A 172 -55.69 -22.69 -14.20
N ALA A 173 -56.32 -22.19 -15.26
CA ALA A 173 -56.77 -20.81 -15.38
C ALA A 173 -58.15 -20.64 -14.72
N GLY A 174 -58.47 -19.46 -14.19
CA GLY A 174 -59.82 -19.14 -13.73
C GLY A 174 -59.95 -17.69 -13.22
N GLN A 175 -60.68 -16.88 -13.99
CA GLN A 175 -61.03 -15.48 -13.72
C GLN A 175 -62.04 -15.36 -12.57
N GLY A 176 -62.12 -14.19 -11.92
CA GLY A 176 -63.24 -13.85 -11.03
C GLY A 176 -63.13 -12.47 -10.36
N SER A 177 -63.80 -11.48 -10.95
CA SER A 177 -64.16 -10.19 -10.33
C SER A 177 -65.26 -10.39 -9.28
N ALA A 178 -65.16 -9.76 -8.09
CA ALA A 178 -66.24 -9.02 -7.44
C ALA A 178 -65.89 -8.57 -5.99
N ALA A 179 -66.13 -7.27 -5.75
CA ALA A 179 -66.77 -6.64 -4.59
C ALA A 179 -66.24 -6.83 -3.14
N MET A 180 -66.07 -5.68 -2.49
CA MET A 180 -65.71 -5.43 -1.09
C MET A 180 -66.73 -5.94 -0.06
N SER A 181 -66.25 -6.42 1.09
CA SER A 181 -66.87 -6.16 2.39
C SER A 181 -65.85 -6.20 3.54
N PRO A 182 -66.00 -5.38 4.61
CA PRO A 182 -64.95 -5.14 5.60
C PRO A 182 -65.28 -5.80 6.94
N THR A 183 -64.66 -6.94 7.24
CA THR A 183 -64.44 -7.45 8.60
C THR A 183 -63.74 -8.80 8.50
N GLU A 184 -62.47 -8.87 8.92
CA GLU A 184 -61.96 -9.88 9.85
C GLU A 184 -60.45 -9.66 9.99
N ARG A 185 -60.07 -9.05 11.13
CA ARG A 185 -58.68 -9.01 11.58
C ARG A 185 -58.31 -10.44 11.97
N GLY A 186 -57.40 -11.03 11.22
CA GLY A 186 -56.78 -12.30 11.56
C GLY A 186 -56.01 -12.81 10.36
N ALA A 187 -54.74 -12.42 10.23
CA ALA A 187 -53.82 -13.26 9.46
C ALA A 187 -53.96 -14.69 10.02
N PRO A 188 -54.13 -15.73 9.18
CA PRO A 188 -54.37 -17.07 9.69
C PRO A 188 -53.16 -17.45 10.53
N LEU A 189 -53.38 -17.84 11.79
CA LEU A 189 -52.33 -18.27 12.74
C LEU A 189 -51.30 -19.23 12.11
N GLN A 190 -51.70 -19.97 11.08
CA GLN A 190 -50.82 -20.83 10.30
C GLN A 190 -49.72 -20.06 9.54
N ALA A 191 -50.04 -18.94 8.89
CA ALA A 191 -49.05 -18.14 8.16
C ALA A 191 -48.01 -17.50 9.09
N ILE A 192 -48.39 -17.22 10.34
CA ILE A 192 -47.46 -16.72 11.37
C ILE A 192 -46.52 -17.85 11.80
N LYS A 193 -47.05 -19.05 12.07
CA LYS A 193 -46.23 -20.23 12.40
C LYS A 193 -45.28 -20.63 11.29
N ASP A 194 -45.74 -20.63 10.04
CA ASP A 194 -44.90 -20.96 8.89
C ASP A 194 -43.77 -19.92 8.73
N ALA A 195 -44.05 -18.64 9.01
CA ALA A 195 -43.04 -17.58 9.02
C ALA A 195 -42.06 -17.70 10.19
N GLU A 196 -42.53 -18.09 11.38
CA GLU A 196 -41.68 -18.38 12.55
C GLU A 196 -40.73 -19.55 12.26
N GLU A 197 -41.24 -20.66 11.69
CA GLU A 197 -40.42 -21.80 11.26
C GLU A 197 -39.42 -21.44 10.14
N GLN A 198 -39.76 -20.48 9.29
CA GLN A 198 -38.85 -19.96 8.27
C GLN A 198 -37.72 -19.16 8.92
N VAL A 199 -38.04 -18.31 9.90
CA VAL A 199 -37.05 -17.52 10.65
C VAL A 199 -36.11 -18.43 11.44
N ASP A 200 -36.63 -19.45 12.12
CA ASP A 200 -35.83 -20.40 12.88
C ASP A 200 -34.84 -21.17 11.99
N ARG A 201 -35.28 -21.58 10.79
CA ARG A 201 -34.40 -22.20 9.79
C ARG A 201 -33.29 -21.26 9.33
N LEU A 202 -33.64 -20.01 9.00
CA LEU A 202 -32.66 -19.02 8.55
C LEU A 202 -31.66 -18.66 9.66
N GLN A 203 -32.09 -18.61 10.92
CA GLN A 203 -31.20 -18.40 12.06
C GLN A 203 -30.21 -19.56 12.23
N GLN A 204 -30.67 -20.81 12.10
CA GLN A 204 -29.78 -21.97 12.15
C GLN A 204 -28.78 -22.00 10.98
N GLU A 205 -29.20 -21.61 9.79
CA GLU A 205 -28.30 -21.48 8.63
C GLU A 205 -27.26 -20.38 8.82
N ALA A 206 -27.67 -19.23 9.36
CA ALA A 206 -26.77 -18.13 9.67
C ALA A 206 -25.73 -18.54 10.74
N GLN A 207 -26.16 -19.25 11.79
CA GLN A 207 -25.25 -19.73 12.84
C GLN A 207 -24.22 -20.73 12.30
N LYS A 208 -24.64 -21.66 11.43
CA LYS A 208 -23.70 -22.58 10.75
C LYS A 208 -22.72 -21.83 9.84
N ALA A 209 -23.19 -20.82 9.12
CA ALA A 209 -22.32 -20.01 8.27
C ALA A 209 -21.29 -19.23 9.11
N GLU A 210 -21.67 -18.75 10.29
CA GLU A 210 -20.78 -18.07 11.23
C GLU A 210 -19.72 -19.02 11.81
N GLU A 211 -20.10 -20.25 12.17
CA GLU A 211 -19.16 -21.29 12.62
C GLU A 211 -18.15 -21.67 11.52
N VAL A 212 -18.62 -21.83 10.28
CA VAL A 212 -17.74 -22.08 9.12
C VAL A 212 -16.78 -20.91 8.89
N LEU A 213 -17.26 -19.67 9.00
CA LEU A 213 -16.41 -18.49 8.88
C LEU A 213 -15.37 -18.42 10.02
N ALA A 214 -15.75 -18.78 11.25
CA ALA A 214 -14.84 -18.80 12.38
C ALA A 214 -13.73 -19.85 12.20
N LEU A 215 -14.06 -21.04 11.70
CA LEU A 215 -13.08 -22.09 11.37
C LEU A 215 -12.15 -21.66 10.24
N ALA A 216 -12.68 -21.10 9.15
CA ALA A 216 -11.87 -20.59 8.04
C ALA A 216 -10.92 -19.47 8.48
N ARG A 217 -11.34 -18.61 9.43
CA ARG A 217 -10.47 -17.60 10.03
C ARG A 217 -9.35 -18.21 10.88
N LEU A 218 -9.64 -19.31 11.58
CA LEU A 218 -8.66 -20.02 12.40
C LEU A 218 -7.63 -20.74 11.52
N GLU A 219 -8.07 -21.44 10.48
CA GLU A 219 -7.16 -22.05 9.49
C GLU A 219 -6.28 -21.00 8.81
N LEU A 220 -6.83 -19.83 8.47
CA LEU A 220 -6.04 -18.74 7.91
C LEU A 220 -4.97 -18.25 8.90
N ARG A 221 -5.30 -18.19 10.21
CA ARG A 221 -4.35 -17.80 11.26
C ARG A 221 -3.22 -18.83 11.41
N GLU A 222 -3.56 -20.11 11.46
CA GLU A 222 -2.57 -21.20 11.54
C GLU A 222 -1.67 -21.21 10.31
N GLN A 223 -2.23 -21.10 9.10
CA GLN A 223 -1.45 -20.99 7.86
C GLN A 223 -0.55 -19.74 7.84
N THR A 224 -1.03 -18.60 8.35
CA THR A 224 -0.18 -17.40 8.46
C THR A 224 0.93 -17.55 9.49
N GLN A 225 0.68 -18.27 10.59
CA GLN A 225 1.66 -18.47 11.66
C GLN A 225 2.75 -19.46 11.22
N GLU A 226 2.38 -20.56 10.57
CA GLU A 226 3.31 -21.49 9.92
C GLU A 226 4.14 -20.79 8.82
N ALA A 227 3.50 -19.95 8.00
CA ALA A 227 4.19 -19.16 6.99
C ALA A 227 5.11 -18.07 7.58
N GLU A 228 4.83 -17.55 8.78
CA GLU A 228 5.69 -16.60 9.49
C GLU A 228 6.91 -17.27 10.17
N GLU A 229 6.79 -18.53 10.57
CA GLU A 229 7.89 -19.34 11.13
C GLU A 229 8.90 -19.80 10.07
N GLU A 230 8.46 -20.07 8.85
CA GLU A 230 9.33 -20.52 7.73
C GLU A 230 10.20 -19.41 7.12
N VAL A 231 10.01 -18.15 7.50
CA VAL A 231 10.66 -17.04 6.79
C VAL A 231 12.13 -16.88 7.21
N PRO A 232 13.09 -17.00 6.26
CA PRO A 232 14.50 -16.79 6.57
C PRO A 232 14.81 -15.33 6.91
N GLY A 233 15.67 -15.15 7.93
CA GLY A 233 16.26 -13.88 8.33
C GLY A 233 16.10 -13.52 9.81
N LEU A 234 17.00 -12.66 10.28
CA LEU A 234 17.01 -12.16 11.65
C LEU A 234 15.77 -11.30 11.92
N LYS A 235 14.91 -11.74 12.85
CA LYS A 235 13.74 -10.99 13.32
C LYS A 235 14.16 -9.96 14.38
N CYS A 236 13.81 -8.70 14.19
CA CYS A 236 14.10 -7.63 15.17
C CYS A 236 12.95 -6.62 15.28
N GLN A 237 12.76 -6.03 16.45
CA GLN A 237 11.83 -4.91 16.62
C GLN A 237 12.46 -3.59 16.17
N VAL A 238 11.63 -2.58 15.90
CA VAL A 238 12.10 -1.22 15.54
C VAL A 238 12.99 -0.62 16.64
N SER A 239 12.65 -0.87 17.92
CA SER A 239 13.42 -0.43 19.08
C SER A 239 14.83 -1.03 19.14
N GLU A 240 15.01 -2.23 18.58
CA GLU A 240 16.28 -2.97 18.60
C GLU A 240 17.18 -2.62 17.41
N LEU A 241 16.68 -1.88 16.40
CA LEU A 241 17.41 -1.61 15.16
C LEU A 241 18.79 -0.99 15.39
N HIS A 242 18.90 -0.07 16.36
CA HIS A 242 20.19 0.54 16.69
C HIS A 242 21.19 -0.50 17.21
N ASP A 243 20.77 -1.32 18.18
CA ASP A 243 21.65 -2.29 18.81
C ASP A 243 22.00 -3.45 17.86
N VAL A 244 21.08 -3.85 16.98
CA VAL A 244 21.31 -4.87 15.96
C VAL A 244 22.19 -4.34 14.83
N LEU A 245 21.82 -3.24 14.18
CA LEU A 245 22.50 -2.79 12.96
C LEU A 245 23.79 -2.02 13.23
N MET A 246 23.83 -1.22 14.30
CA MET A 246 24.94 -0.28 14.55
C MET A 246 25.96 -0.83 15.55
N LYS A 247 25.50 -1.57 16.57
CA LYS A 247 26.38 -2.15 17.59
C LYS A 247 26.61 -3.64 17.43
N ASP A 248 25.71 -4.34 16.73
CA ASP A 248 25.65 -5.81 16.68
C ASP A 248 25.72 -6.44 18.07
N VAL A 249 24.90 -5.94 19.01
CA VAL A 249 24.87 -6.44 20.40
C VAL A 249 24.47 -7.91 20.41
N GLY A 250 25.32 -8.74 21.01
CA GLY A 250 25.11 -10.19 21.07
C GLY A 250 25.46 -10.91 19.76
N ASP A 251 26.23 -10.29 18.87
CA ASP A 251 26.72 -10.87 17.61
C ASP A 251 25.58 -11.42 16.72
N ARG A 252 24.40 -10.79 16.76
CA ARG A 252 23.19 -11.30 16.07
C ARG A 252 23.37 -11.34 14.55
N ILE A 253 24.02 -10.34 13.97
CA ILE A 253 24.37 -10.33 12.54
C ILE A 253 25.47 -11.33 12.26
N ARG A 254 26.48 -11.43 13.14
CA ARG A 254 27.63 -12.31 12.95
C ARG A 254 27.27 -13.80 13.10
N ALA A 255 26.27 -14.13 13.93
CA ALA A 255 25.76 -15.49 14.14
C ALA A 255 24.89 -15.97 12.97
N ASP A 256 24.01 -15.12 12.45
CA ASP A 256 23.12 -15.44 11.32
C ASP A 256 23.81 -15.26 9.95
N GLY A 257 24.85 -14.43 9.91
CA GLY A 257 25.59 -14.03 8.70
C GLY A 257 26.66 -15.00 8.21
N ARG A 258 26.87 -16.16 8.87
CA ARG A 258 27.77 -17.21 8.37
C ARG A 258 26.98 -18.22 7.55
N SER A 259 27.20 -18.28 6.25
CA SER A 259 26.80 -19.44 5.45
C SER A 259 27.85 -19.80 4.40
N VAL A 260 28.08 -21.11 4.31
CA VAL A 260 28.95 -21.80 3.37
C VAL A 260 28.28 -21.75 2.00
N VAL A 261 28.79 -20.94 1.07
CA VAL A 261 28.36 -21.06 -0.33
C VAL A 261 29.06 -22.31 -0.88
N PRO A 262 28.34 -23.32 -1.39
CA PRO A 262 28.98 -24.42 -2.09
C PRO A 262 29.62 -23.85 -3.35
N ALA A 263 30.94 -23.98 -3.44
CA ALA A 263 31.68 -23.65 -4.64
C ALA A 263 31.12 -24.48 -5.80
N GLY A 264 30.49 -23.81 -6.77
CA GLY A 264 30.12 -24.45 -8.03
C GLY A 264 28.76 -24.03 -8.57
N GLN A 265 28.66 -22.80 -9.07
CA GLN A 265 28.30 -22.51 -10.48
C GLN A 265 27.86 -21.05 -10.63
N GLY A 266 28.73 -20.21 -11.20
CA GLY A 266 28.30 -19.13 -12.09
C GLY A 266 28.47 -17.65 -11.66
N TRP A 267 29.69 -17.17 -11.46
CA TRP A 267 30.13 -15.81 -11.87
C TRP A 267 31.54 -15.97 -12.45
N PHE A 268 31.62 -16.18 -13.78
CA PHE A 268 32.78 -16.49 -14.65
C PHE A 268 34.13 -16.88 -13.99
N GLY A 269 34.57 -18.12 -14.27
CA GLY A 269 35.60 -18.87 -13.55
C GLY A 269 37.03 -18.34 -13.54
N VAL A 270 37.81 -18.77 -12.54
CA VAL A 270 38.89 -19.79 -12.61
C VAL A 270 39.13 -20.33 -11.19
N LEU A 271 39.53 -21.60 -11.11
CA LEU A 271 39.74 -22.44 -9.93
C LEU A 271 40.70 -21.84 -8.88
N ALA A 272 40.36 -21.99 -7.59
CA ALA A 272 41.33 -22.04 -6.51
C ALA A 272 40.88 -23.09 -5.47
N ASP A 273 41.87 -23.82 -4.97
CA ASP A 273 41.79 -25.06 -4.21
C ASP A 273 40.94 -24.97 -2.93
N GLY A 274 40.26 -26.08 -2.63
CA GLY A 274 39.27 -26.23 -1.56
C GLY A 274 39.82 -26.29 -0.12
N SER A 275 40.70 -25.37 0.25
CA SER A 275 41.15 -25.19 1.63
C SER A 275 41.18 -23.70 1.95
N ASP A 276 40.42 -23.29 2.97
CA ASP A 276 40.28 -21.91 3.51
C ASP A 276 39.06 -21.10 3.03
N LEU A 277 37.88 -21.72 2.93
CA LEU A 277 36.61 -20.99 2.83
C LEU A 277 36.19 -20.44 4.21
N GLU A 278 36.87 -19.40 4.69
CA GLU A 278 36.37 -18.59 5.80
C GLU A 278 35.12 -17.82 5.33
N ALA A 279 33.97 -18.11 5.94
CA ALA A 279 32.70 -17.47 5.59
C ALA A 279 32.72 -15.95 5.89
N ALA A 280 32.71 -15.11 4.85
CA ALA A 280 32.66 -13.66 4.99
C ALA A 280 31.25 -13.17 5.41
N PRO A 281 31.15 -12.20 6.34
CA PRO A 281 29.85 -11.70 6.82
C PRO A 281 29.12 -10.84 5.77
N ARG A 282 27.91 -11.25 5.39
CA ARG A 282 27.04 -10.53 4.44
C ARG A 282 26.56 -9.17 4.97
N TRP A 283 26.26 -8.24 4.08
CA TRP A 283 25.68 -6.94 4.43
C TRP A 283 24.17 -7.06 4.73
N PRO A 284 23.62 -6.33 5.72
CA PRO A 284 22.19 -6.39 6.04
C PRO A 284 21.28 -5.85 4.94
N LEU A 285 20.20 -6.60 4.66
CA LEU A 285 19.01 -6.16 3.96
C LEU A 285 17.86 -6.03 4.97
N VAL A 286 17.54 -4.79 5.34
CA VAL A 286 16.45 -4.47 6.26
C VAL A 286 15.13 -4.51 5.48
N ILE A 287 14.30 -5.50 5.79
CA ILE A 287 12.97 -5.69 5.24
C ILE A 287 11.99 -5.08 6.24
N ASP A 288 11.47 -3.90 5.90
CA ASP A 288 10.54 -3.15 6.73
C ASP A 288 9.39 -2.56 5.88
N PRO A 289 8.24 -3.25 5.82
CA PRO A 289 7.06 -2.76 5.11
C PRO A 289 6.49 -1.46 5.67
N SER A 290 6.76 -1.11 6.94
CA SER A 290 6.25 0.13 7.56
C SER A 290 7.06 1.37 7.18
N GLY A 291 8.33 1.20 6.79
CA GLY A 291 9.26 2.29 6.51
C GLY A 291 9.80 3.02 7.75
N GLN A 292 9.55 2.51 8.96
CA GLN A 292 10.13 3.04 10.20
C GLN A 292 11.66 2.91 10.24
N ALA A 293 12.22 1.81 9.73
CA ALA A 293 13.66 1.59 9.64
C ALA A 293 14.35 2.56 8.67
N ALA A 294 13.70 2.85 7.53
CA ALA A 294 14.18 3.86 6.59
C ALA A 294 14.23 5.24 7.25
N THR A 295 13.16 5.61 7.96
CA THR A 295 13.09 6.85 8.75
C THR A 295 14.18 6.90 9.82
N PHE A 296 14.32 5.83 10.61
CA PHE A 296 15.37 5.70 11.62
C PHE A 296 16.76 5.94 11.02
N LEU A 297 17.11 5.24 9.93
CA LEU A 297 18.42 5.35 9.29
C LEU A 297 18.67 6.74 8.67
N ARG A 298 17.64 7.45 8.20
CA ARG A 298 17.76 8.84 7.72
C ARG A 298 18.08 9.83 8.84
N TYR A 299 17.53 9.60 10.03
CA TYR A 299 17.82 10.42 11.21
C TYR A 299 19.09 9.98 11.95
N GLN A 300 19.64 8.81 11.62
CA GLN A 300 21.01 8.47 11.97
C GLN A 300 21.97 9.22 11.04
N ASP A 301 23.18 9.48 11.54
CA ASP A 301 24.26 10.15 10.79
C ASP A 301 24.86 9.22 9.71
N THR A 302 24.05 8.89 8.71
CA THR A 302 24.36 7.95 7.61
C THR A 302 24.47 8.68 6.27
N ASN A 303 25.25 8.11 5.35
CA ASN A 303 25.21 8.50 3.96
C ASN A 303 24.04 7.77 3.31
N TYR A 304 23.02 8.50 2.89
CA TYR A 304 21.75 7.93 2.47
C TYR A 304 21.51 8.11 0.97
N VAL A 305 21.29 7.01 0.26
CA VAL A 305 21.02 6.96 -1.18
C VAL A 305 19.61 6.41 -1.40
N ASP A 306 18.71 7.27 -1.89
CA ASP A 306 17.37 6.86 -2.31
C ASP A 306 17.44 6.31 -3.74
N ALA A 307 17.32 4.98 -3.90
CA ALA A 307 17.48 4.34 -5.20
C ALA A 307 16.38 4.70 -6.19
N VAL A 308 15.20 5.15 -5.72
CA VAL A 308 14.14 5.63 -6.62
C VAL A 308 14.49 7.00 -7.22
N ASN A 309 15.33 7.79 -6.55
CA ASN A 309 15.74 9.10 -7.05
C ASN A 309 16.89 8.96 -8.07
N PRO A 310 16.67 9.25 -9.37
CA PRO A 310 17.70 9.12 -10.39
C PRO A 310 18.93 9.99 -10.12
N ASP A 311 18.77 11.13 -9.44
CA ASP A 311 19.89 12.00 -9.10
C ASP A 311 20.80 11.39 -8.04
N HIS A 312 20.23 10.60 -7.12
CA HIS A 312 20.99 9.88 -6.10
C HIS A 312 21.71 8.66 -6.68
N LEU A 313 21.12 8.00 -7.68
CA LEU A 313 21.73 6.85 -8.36
C LEU A 313 22.78 7.21 -9.42
N ARG A 314 23.02 8.49 -9.70
CA ARG A 314 24.09 8.87 -10.64
C ARG A 314 25.43 8.28 -10.17
N PRO A 315 26.27 7.71 -11.05
CA PRO A 315 27.54 7.08 -10.67
C PRO A 315 28.41 7.99 -9.79
N GLU A 316 28.56 9.27 -10.15
CA GLU A 316 29.32 10.22 -9.34
C GLU A 316 28.76 10.42 -7.93
N ARG A 317 27.43 10.42 -7.80
CA ARG A 317 26.79 10.64 -6.51
C ARG A 317 26.98 9.41 -5.62
N ILE A 318 26.88 8.21 -6.17
CA ILE A 318 27.19 6.96 -5.47
C ILE A 318 28.66 6.92 -5.07
N ARG A 319 29.58 7.26 -5.98
CA ARG A 319 31.02 7.32 -5.71
C ARG A 319 31.34 8.26 -4.54
N LEU A 320 30.80 9.48 -4.57
CA LEU A 320 31.01 10.46 -3.50
C LEU A 320 30.34 10.05 -2.17
N ALA A 321 29.15 9.45 -2.22
CA ALA A 321 28.49 8.92 -1.02
C ALA A 321 29.32 7.79 -0.38
N LEU A 322 29.90 6.92 -1.20
CA LEU A 322 30.79 5.84 -0.75
C LEU A 322 32.09 6.39 -0.16
N LEU A 323 32.75 7.34 -0.84
CA LEU A 323 33.96 7.99 -0.33
C LEU A 323 33.68 8.76 0.99
N GLY A 324 32.56 9.46 1.06
CA GLY A 324 32.12 10.14 2.28
C GLY A 324 31.88 9.16 3.43
N ALA A 325 31.22 8.04 3.16
CA ALA A 325 30.99 6.98 4.14
C ALA A 325 32.30 6.37 4.64
N LEU A 326 33.22 6.03 3.74
CA LEU A 326 34.53 5.46 4.08
C LEU A 326 35.39 6.45 4.89
N ARG A 327 35.48 7.70 4.44
CA ARG A 327 36.28 8.74 5.10
C ARG A 327 35.88 8.98 6.57
N PHE A 328 34.57 8.97 6.83
CA PHE A 328 34.03 9.21 8.17
C PHE A 328 33.72 7.93 8.94
N GLY A 329 33.88 6.74 8.34
CA GLY A 329 33.45 5.48 8.96
C GLY A 329 31.94 5.41 9.22
N LYS A 330 31.15 6.16 8.43
CA LYS A 330 29.70 6.25 8.58
C LYS A 330 29.01 5.15 7.77
N PRO A 331 27.82 4.70 8.16
CA PRO A 331 27.07 3.76 7.33
C PRO A 331 26.67 4.39 6.00
N LEU A 332 26.71 3.59 4.95
CA LEU A 332 26.09 3.88 3.66
C LEU A 332 24.79 3.08 3.55
N VAL A 333 23.70 3.75 3.19
CA VAL A 333 22.37 3.14 3.10
C VAL A 333 21.84 3.29 1.67
N PHE A 334 21.45 2.18 1.06
CA PHE A 334 20.65 2.17 -0.17
C PHE A 334 19.19 1.85 0.15
N ASP A 335 18.30 2.82 -0.03
CA ASP A 335 16.85 2.66 0.13
C ASP A 335 16.22 2.27 -1.21
N LEU A 336 15.81 1.01 -1.31
CA LEU A 336 15.19 0.42 -2.50
C LEU A 336 13.68 0.74 -2.59
N ARG A 337 13.08 1.31 -1.53
CA ARG A 337 11.65 1.63 -1.46
C ARG A 337 10.78 0.38 -1.68
N GLU A 338 9.74 0.48 -2.51
CA GLU A 338 8.71 -0.55 -2.73
C GLU A 338 8.99 -1.44 -3.96
N VAL A 339 10.13 -1.23 -4.62
CA VAL A 339 10.52 -1.95 -5.84
C VAL A 339 11.90 -2.56 -5.63
N ASP A 340 12.16 -3.73 -6.23
CA ASP A 340 13.53 -4.25 -6.24
C ASP A 340 14.40 -3.44 -7.22
N LEU A 341 15.16 -2.50 -6.66
CA LEU A 341 16.16 -1.71 -7.37
C LEU A 341 17.58 -2.20 -7.11
N PHE A 342 17.75 -3.38 -6.49
CA PHE A 342 19.08 -3.93 -6.22
C PHE A 342 19.91 -4.13 -7.50
N PRO A 343 19.36 -4.68 -8.61
CA PRO A 343 20.10 -4.80 -9.87
C PRO A 343 20.50 -3.42 -10.45
N ALA A 344 19.65 -2.41 -10.28
CA ALA A 344 19.95 -1.06 -10.73
C ALA A 344 21.10 -0.45 -9.92
N VAL A 345 21.12 -0.63 -8.59
CA VAL A 345 22.24 -0.20 -7.73
C VAL A 345 23.54 -0.89 -8.17
N GLN A 346 23.51 -2.20 -8.42
CA GLN A 346 24.68 -2.94 -8.91
C GLN A 346 25.18 -2.37 -10.24
N GLN A 347 24.29 -2.14 -11.20
CA GLN A 347 24.65 -1.56 -12.49
C GLN A 347 25.30 -0.18 -12.34
N GLN A 348 24.80 0.67 -11.44
CA GLN A 348 25.40 1.99 -11.21
C GLN A 348 26.74 1.91 -10.49
N LEU A 349 26.95 0.94 -9.59
CA LEU A 349 28.27 0.66 -9.00
C LEU A 349 29.27 0.24 -10.08
N GLU A 350 28.89 -0.67 -10.98
CA GLU A 350 29.72 -1.07 -12.12
C GLU A 350 30.02 0.10 -13.08
N ALA A 351 29.08 1.04 -13.22
CA ALA A 351 29.28 2.26 -14.01
C ALA A 351 30.26 3.26 -13.36
N VAL A 352 30.47 3.21 -12.04
CA VAL A 352 31.53 3.98 -11.37
C VAL A 352 32.89 3.38 -11.70
N GLN A 353 33.03 2.07 -11.51
CA GLN A 353 34.23 1.32 -11.79
C GLN A 353 33.88 -0.16 -11.99
N PRO A 354 34.42 -0.83 -13.02
CA PRO A 354 34.19 -2.25 -13.23
C PRO A 354 34.66 -3.09 -12.03
N GLY A 355 33.80 -4.00 -11.56
CA GLY A 355 34.04 -4.88 -10.41
C GLY A 355 33.71 -4.25 -9.05
N LEU A 356 33.31 -2.97 -9.00
CA LEU A 356 33.05 -2.28 -7.73
C LEU A 356 31.91 -2.91 -6.94
N ALA A 357 30.86 -3.42 -7.59
CA ALA A 357 29.76 -4.04 -6.86
C ALA A 357 30.23 -5.30 -6.13
N GLN A 358 31.07 -6.11 -6.77
CA GLN A 358 31.65 -7.31 -6.17
C GLN A 358 32.60 -6.96 -5.02
N GLU A 359 33.48 -5.98 -5.20
CA GLU A 359 34.41 -5.53 -4.15
C GLU A 359 33.70 -4.96 -2.93
N LEU A 360 32.65 -4.16 -3.15
CA LEU A 360 31.87 -3.55 -2.08
C LEU A 360 31.05 -4.59 -1.31
N LEU A 361 30.33 -5.46 -2.03
CA LEU A 361 29.49 -6.49 -1.43
C LEU A 361 30.32 -7.58 -0.75
N GLY A 362 31.48 -7.91 -1.31
CA GLY A 362 32.45 -8.85 -0.75
C GLY A 362 33.42 -8.25 0.27
N ARG A 363 33.26 -6.97 0.65
CA ARG A 363 34.13 -6.21 1.57
C ARG A 363 35.58 -6.01 1.12
N GLY A 364 36.00 -6.59 0.00
CA GLY A 364 37.33 -6.45 -0.58
C GLY A 364 37.72 -5.00 -0.89
N LEU A 365 36.77 -4.07 -1.01
CA LEU A 365 37.07 -2.64 -1.18
C LEU A 365 37.88 -2.04 0.00
N LEU A 366 37.73 -2.59 1.20
CA LEU A 366 38.46 -2.16 2.40
C LEU A 366 39.86 -2.76 2.49
N GLU A 367 40.11 -3.83 1.74
CA GLU A 367 41.40 -4.52 1.71
C GLU A 367 42.38 -3.78 0.80
N GLN A 368 43.66 -3.73 1.22
CA GLN A 368 44.76 -3.19 0.42
C GLN A 368 44.49 -1.78 -0.13
N GLU A 369 43.68 -0.98 0.59
CA GLU A 369 43.33 0.39 0.21
C GLU A 369 42.70 0.53 -1.18
N ARG A 370 42.01 -0.51 -1.68
CA ARG A 370 41.37 -0.50 -3.02
C ARG A 370 40.38 0.63 -3.21
N TYR A 371 39.77 1.11 -2.13
CA TYR A 371 38.92 2.32 -2.15
C TYR A 371 39.63 3.58 -2.69
N LEU A 372 40.96 3.66 -2.63
CA LEU A 372 41.72 4.79 -3.21
C LEU A 372 41.57 4.87 -4.74
N SER A 373 41.25 3.75 -5.41
CA SER A 373 40.96 3.75 -6.85
C SER A 373 39.72 4.57 -7.23
N LEU A 374 38.84 4.83 -6.27
CA LEU A 374 37.64 5.67 -6.45
C LEU A 374 37.94 7.17 -6.43
N LEU A 375 39.14 7.57 -5.97
CA LEU A 375 39.56 8.97 -5.92
C LEU A 375 39.88 9.49 -7.32
N ARG A 376 39.53 10.74 -7.57
CA ARG A 376 39.79 11.41 -8.84
C ARG A 376 40.64 12.66 -8.64
N PRO A 377 41.47 13.04 -9.64
CA PRO A 377 42.26 14.27 -9.56
C PRO A 377 41.43 15.56 -9.43
N SER A 378 40.16 15.51 -9.82
CA SER A 378 39.20 16.62 -9.70
C SER A 378 38.54 16.75 -8.33
N ASP A 379 38.74 15.77 -7.44
CA ASP A 379 38.13 15.80 -6.11
C ASP A 379 38.84 16.84 -5.22
N GLY A 380 38.08 17.47 -4.31
CA GLY A 380 38.60 18.49 -3.41
C GLY A 380 39.65 17.96 -2.42
N PRO A 381 40.41 18.85 -1.74
CA PRO A 381 41.44 18.46 -0.77
C PRO A 381 40.90 17.59 0.38
N GLU A 382 39.60 17.66 0.64
CA GLU A 382 38.89 16.84 1.61
C GLU A 382 38.86 15.34 1.26
N TYR A 383 39.16 14.95 0.02
CA TYR A 383 39.30 13.55 -0.43
C TYR A 383 40.77 13.15 -0.65
N SER A 384 41.72 13.87 -0.07
CA SER A 384 43.12 13.44 -0.10
C SER A 384 43.29 12.08 0.60
N PRO A 385 44.20 11.20 0.13
CA PRO A 385 44.39 9.87 0.72
C PRO A 385 44.61 9.89 2.25
N ASN A 386 45.29 10.91 2.76
CA ASN A 386 45.57 11.11 4.17
C ASN A 386 44.31 11.38 5.04
N GLN A 387 43.16 11.63 4.42
CA GLN A 387 41.88 11.84 5.11
C GLN A 387 41.17 10.52 5.46
N PHE A 388 41.61 9.40 4.91
CA PHE A 388 41.05 8.07 5.17
C PHE A 388 41.85 7.40 6.29
N GLN A 389 41.23 7.27 7.46
CA GLN A 389 41.86 6.70 8.64
C GLN A 389 41.44 5.24 8.81
N GLU A 390 42.39 4.33 8.99
CA GLU A 390 42.13 2.89 9.15
C GLU A 390 41.14 2.60 10.28
N ALA A 391 41.29 3.28 11.43
CA ALA A 391 40.36 3.17 12.56
C ALA A 391 38.90 3.49 12.18
N ARG A 392 38.67 4.41 11.23
CA ARG A 392 37.32 4.76 10.76
C ARG A 392 36.81 3.75 9.73
N LEU A 393 37.68 3.27 8.85
CA LEU A 393 37.32 2.27 7.84
C LEU A 393 36.80 0.97 8.46
N GLN A 394 37.33 0.57 9.62
CA GLN A 394 36.84 -0.58 10.40
C GLN A 394 35.38 -0.41 10.87
N HIS A 395 34.88 0.83 10.96
CA HIS A 395 33.50 1.14 11.37
C HIS A 395 32.54 1.30 10.20
N PHE A 396 33.04 1.28 8.95
CA PHE A 396 32.18 1.39 7.77
C PHE A 396 31.17 0.25 7.72
N ARG A 397 29.91 0.61 7.45
CA ARG A 397 28.80 -0.33 7.31
C ARG A 397 28.02 -0.03 6.04
N LEU A 398 27.52 -1.07 5.39
CA LEU A 398 26.63 -0.96 4.25
C LEU A 398 25.30 -1.62 4.60
N PHE A 399 24.20 -0.89 4.37
CA PHE A 399 22.84 -1.38 4.58
C PHE A 399 22.01 -1.20 3.31
N PHE A 400 21.15 -2.18 3.05
CA PHE A 400 20.07 -2.05 2.10
C PHE A 400 18.75 -2.03 2.86
N VAL A 401 17.81 -1.20 2.43
CA VAL A 401 16.48 -1.11 3.04
C VAL A 401 15.44 -1.31 1.96
N THR A 402 14.42 -2.12 2.23
CA THR A 402 13.31 -2.37 1.31
C THR A 402 11.99 -2.48 2.05
N LYS A 403 10.93 -1.96 1.44
CA LYS A 403 9.54 -2.17 1.87
C LYS A 403 8.93 -3.44 1.26
N VAL A 404 9.62 -4.08 0.32
CA VAL A 404 9.18 -5.32 -0.31
C VAL A 404 9.24 -6.44 0.72
N ARG A 405 8.07 -7.00 1.08
CA ARG A 405 7.94 -8.08 2.08
C ARG A 405 8.75 -9.33 1.73
N TRP A 406 8.88 -9.61 0.45
CA TRP A 406 9.49 -10.82 -0.10
C TRP A 406 10.49 -10.45 -1.19
N PRO A 407 11.73 -10.06 -0.82
CA PRO A 407 12.77 -9.76 -1.79
C PRO A 407 13.16 -11.02 -2.59
N PRO A 408 13.66 -10.88 -3.83
CA PRO A 408 14.06 -12.03 -4.65
C PRO A 408 15.14 -12.88 -3.99
N ALA A 409 15.14 -14.19 -4.28
CA ALA A 409 16.08 -15.14 -3.69
C ALA A 409 17.55 -14.78 -3.98
N GLU A 410 17.85 -14.26 -5.17
CA GLU A 410 19.19 -13.79 -5.56
C GLU A 410 19.71 -12.70 -4.62
N GLN A 411 18.83 -11.75 -4.25
CA GLN A 411 19.17 -10.69 -3.30
C GLN A 411 19.42 -11.27 -1.89
N LEU A 412 18.62 -12.26 -1.47
CA LEU A 412 18.74 -12.93 -0.17
C LEU A 412 19.94 -13.89 -0.07
N GLN A 413 20.53 -14.29 -1.19
CA GLN A 413 21.79 -15.03 -1.20
C GLN A 413 22.97 -14.11 -0.89
N VAL A 414 22.96 -12.89 -1.42
CA VAL A 414 24.05 -11.91 -1.27
C VAL A 414 23.94 -11.10 0.01
N LEU A 415 22.72 -10.73 0.42
CA LEU A 415 22.46 -9.91 1.59
C LEU A 415 21.84 -10.72 2.72
N LEU A 416 22.07 -10.29 3.97
CA LEU A 416 21.49 -10.89 5.15
C LEU A 416 20.09 -10.30 5.42
N PRO A 417 18.98 -11.05 5.28
CA PRO A 417 17.65 -10.53 5.60
C PRO A 417 17.51 -10.22 7.08
N VAL A 418 17.18 -8.97 7.41
CA VAL A 418 16.80 -8.50 8.75
C VAL A 418 15.36 -8.01 8.68
N ARG A 419 14.44 -8.71 9.33
CA ARG A 419 13.00 -8.47 9.25
C ARG A 419 12.50 -7.69 10.44
N VAL A 420 11.94 -6.52 10.15
CA VAL A 420 11.38 -5.63 11.17
C VAL A 420 9.99 -6.12 11.55
N GLN A 421 9.84 -6.56 12.79
CA GLN A 421 8.57 -6.92 13.37
C GLN A 421 7.83 -5.66 13.81
N LEU A 422 6.61 -5.49 13.29
CA LEU A 422 5.70 -4.49 13.82
C LEU A 422 5.09 -5.06 15.11
N PRO A 423 4.94 -4.25 16.17
CA PRO A 423 4.20 -4.71 17.34
C PRO A 423 2.83 -5.15 16.86
N GLY A 424 2.52 -6.44 17.06
CA GLY A 424 1.27 -7.04 16.61
C GLY A 424 0.12 -6.15 17.06
N GLY A 425 -0.64 -5.63 16.10
CA GLY A 425 -1.83 -4.85 16.40
C GLY A 425 -2.79 -5.76 17.14
N GLY A 426 -2.85 -5.58 18.46
CA GLY A 426 -3.99 -6.04 19.24
C GLY A 426 -5.21 -5.31 18.71
N LEU A 427 -6.08 -6.06 18.03
CA LEU A 427 -7.47 -5.72 17.81
C LEU A 427 -8.31 -6.80 18.45
#